data_AF-A0A5E4UW98-F1
#
_entry.id   AF-A0A5E4UW98-F1
#
_cell.length_a   1.000
_cell.length_b   1.000
_cell.length_c   1.000
_cell.angle_alpha   90.00
_cell.angle_beta   90.00
_cell.angle_gamma   90.00
#
_symmetry.space_group_name_H-M   'P 1'
#
loop_
_entity.id
_entity.type
_entity.pdbx_description
1 polymer ?
#
loop_
_entity_poly.entity_id
_entity_poly.type
_entity_poly.pdbx_seq_one_letter_code
_entity_poly.pdbx_strand_id
1 'polypeptide(L)'
;MLSRTADHLFWMARYMERAENTARLLDVNLQNLLLPQDAIDDDDDADGARAHAGTFNDEAGWRATLRISELEPAFNRKHGRATRANVLDFVVRDRDNPSSIACCLEAARENARAVRGTLTTELWETVNSTWLDFPRMLDLLERDPAQLFEWVKVRSHLSRGVSFGTLFQDDAFYFTRLGLFLERADNTARILDVRFHEAVRTDRAGPDASHPTDFYYWSAVLRSVSGFEIYRKVYRDVITPERVVELLMLNAHMPRSLLASLSGVCENLATLSNAQSGDVERYAGKLQAELKYTDIQQIHQQGLHPVLTAFLERVSVLGNKISQTFLIPLAA
;
A
#
# COMPACT_ATOMS: atom_id res chain seq x y z
N MET A 1 -13.38 -16.06 20.75
CA MET A 1 -11.91 -16.20 20.52
C MET A 1 -11.11 -15.49 21.62
N LEU A 2 -9.90 -15.96 22.00
CA LEU A 2 -9.02 -15.19 22.90
C LEU A 2 -8.51 -13.95 22.16
N SER A 3 -8.51 -12.79 22.83
CA SER A 3 -8.08 -11.50 22.25
C SER A 3 -6.70 -11.56 21.58
N ARG A 4 -5.77 -12.34 22.15
CA ARG A 4 -4.43 -12.56 21.57
C ARG A 4 -4.46 -13.35 20.24
N THR A 5 -5.37 -14.30 20.08
CA THR A 5 -5.48 -15.05 18.81
C THR A 5 -5.99 -14.13 17.70
N ALA A 6 -6.98 -13.28 18.01
CA ALA A 6 -7.47 -12.26 17.07
C ALA A 6 -6.36 -11.26 16.70
N ASP A 7 -5.57 -10.80 17.67
CA ASP A 7 -4.43 -9.89 17.46
C ASP A 7 -3.42 -10.47 16.45
N HIS A 8 -2.99 -11.70 16.66
CA HIS A 8 -2.04 -12.36 15.76
C HIS A 8 -2.60 -12.54 14.34
N LEU A 9 -3.87 -12.91 14.17
CA LEU A 9 -4.47 -13.06 12.83
C LEU A 9 -4.61 -11.72 12.11
N PHE A 10 -5.05 -10.70 12.85
CA PHE A 10 -5.16 -9.34 12.34
C PHE A 10 -3.81 -8.83 11.84
N TRP A 11 -2.76 -8.92 12.66
CA TRP A 11 -1.42 -8.46 12.30
C TRP A 11 -0.74 -9.33 11.25
N MET A 12 -0.92 -10.65 11.27
CA MET A 12 -0.43 -11.55 10.22
C MET A 12 -0.89 -11.07 8.83
N ALA A 13 -2.17 -10.78 8.69
CA ALA A 13 -2.75 -10.30 7.44
C ALA A 13 -2.21 -8.93 7.03
N ARG A 14 -2.09 -8.00 8.00
CA ARG A 14 -1.52 -6.66 7.74
C ARG A 14 -0.08 -6.72 7.27
N TYR A 15 0.77 -7.51 7.91
CA TYR A 15 2.16 -7.62 7.51
C TYR A 15 2.33 -8.27 6.13
N MET A 16 1.54 -9.29 5.80
CA MET A 16 1.54 -9.87 4.46
C MET A 16 1.11 -8.85 3.39
N GLU A 17 0.03 -8.10 3.65
CA GLU A 17 -0.45 -7.05 2.74
C GLU A 17 0.59 -5.91 2.62
N ARG A 18 1.26 -5.53 3.71
CA ARG A 18 2.33 -4.50 3.71
C ARG A 18 3.54 -4.91 2.87
N ALA A 19 3.95 -6.17 2.96
CA ALA A 19 5.04 -6.69 2.13
C ALA A 19 4.68 -6.59 0.63
N GLU A 20 3.46 -6.98 0.25
CA GLU A 20 2.93 -6.84 -1.11
C GLU A 20 2.87 -5.37 -1.57
N ASN A 21 2.34 -4.49 -0.72
CA ASN A 21 2.20 -3.07 -0.99
C ASN A 21 3.56 -2.40 -1.24
N THR A 22 4.54 -2.72 -0.40
CA THR A 22 5.92 -2.23 -0.54
C THR A 22 6.53 -2.70 -1.84
N ALA A 23 6.41 -4.00 -2.18
CA ALA A 23 6.90 -4.53 -3.45
C ALA A 23 6.25 -3.84 -4.66
N ARG A 24 4.94 -3.56 -4.62
CA ARG A 24 4.22 -2.84 -5.67
C ARG A 24 4.73 -1.41 -5.85
N LEU A 25 4.97 -0.70 -4.76
CA LEU A 25 5.47 0.67 -4.80
C LEU A 25 6.89 0.73 -5.39
N LEU A 26 7.76 -0.21 -5.03
CA LEU A 26 9.13 -0.27 -5.57
C LEU A 26 9.13 -0.65 -7.06
N ASP A 27 8.28 -1.59 -7.48
CA ASP A 27 8.14 -2.01 -8.88
C ASP A 27 7.70 -0.85 -9.78
N VAL A 28 6.77 0.00 -9.31
CA VAL A 28 6.39 1.24 -10.00
C VAL A 28 7.58 2.16 -10.22
N ASN A 29 8.37 2.38 -9.18
CA ASN A 29 9.54 3.26 -9.28
C ASN A 29 10.55 2.69 -10.27
N LEU A 30 10.82 1.38 -10.23
CA LEU A 30 11.67 0.73 -11.22
C LEU A 30 11.15 0.91 -12.65
N GLN A 31 9.85 0.78 -12.87
CA GLN A 31 9.25 0.95 -14.20
C GLN A 31 9.32 2.41 -14.67
N ASN A 32 9.10 3.38 -13.78
CA ASN A 32 9.21 4.80 -14.10
C ASN A 32 10.62 5.20 -14.54
N LEU A 33 11.66 4.58 -13.96
CA LEU A 33 13.05 4.80 -14.36
C LEU A 33 13.36 4.32 -15.79
N LEU A 34 12.53 3.43 -16.36
CA LEU A 34 12.70 2.91 -17.72
C LEU A 34 12.00 3.76 -18.78
N LEU A 35 11.20 4.75 -18.38
CA LEU A 35 10.52 5.64 -19.31
C LEU A 35 11.49 6.66 -19.90
N PRO A 36 11.33 7.07 -21.17
CA PRO A 36 12.05 8.20 -21.73
C PRO A 36 11.79 9.42 -20.85
N GLN A 37 12.80 9.92 -20.15
CA GLN A 37 12.71 11.23 -19.54
C GLN A 37 12.87 12.22 -20.68
N ASP A 38 11.83 13.02 -20.94
CA ASP A 38 11.95 14.16 -21.84
C ASP A 38 13.14 14.97 -21.32
N ALA A 39 14.24 14.97 -22.09
CA ALA A 39 15.31 15.91 -21.87
C ALA A 39 14.65 17.28 -21.92
N ILE A 40 14.54 17.93 -20.77
CA ILE A 40 14.36 19.36 -20.75
C ILE A 40 15.63 19.87 -21.42
N ASP A 41 15.51 20.18 -22.71
CA ASP A 41 16.50 20.95 -23.45
C ASP A 41 16.53 22.34 -22.78
N ASP A 42 17.25 22.45 -21.66
CA ASP A 42 17.81 23.72 -21.22
C ASP A 42 18.89 24.07 -22.24
N ASP A 43 18.45 24.67 -23.35
CA ASP A 43 19.23 25.00 -24.54
C ASP A 43 20.18 26.21 -24.29
N ASP A 44 20.62 26.45 -23.05
CA ASP A 44 21.46 27.62 -22.69
C ASP A 44 22.82 27.29 -22.07
N ASP A 45 23.15 26.02 -21.73
CA ASP A 45 24.46 25.69 -21.18
C ASP A 45 25.35 24.95 -22.19
N ALA A 46 26.06 25.75 -22.99
CA ALA A 46 27.21 25.34 -23.79
C ALA A 46 28.40 24.98 -22.88
N ASP A 47 28.36 23.84 -22.19
CA ASP A 47 29.55 23.11 -21.74
C ASP A 47 29.20 21.70 -21.20
N GLY A 48 29.40 20.68 -22.03
CA GLY A 48 29.99 19.40 -21.64
C GLY A 48 29.41 18.50 -20.52
N ALA A 49 28.24 18.77 -19.93
CA ALA A 49 27.73 18.02 -18.76
C ALA A 49 26.55 17.05 -19.05
N ARG A 50 26.54 16.37 -20.20
CA ARG A 50 25.45 15.43 -20.58
C ARG A 50 25.42 14.07 -19.85
N ALA A 51 26.19 13.88 -18.77
CA ALA A 51 26.31 12.59 -18.08
C ALA A 51 25.75 12.56 -16.64
N HIS A 52 25.15 13.64 -16.13
CA HIS A 52 24.67 13.70 -14.73
C HIS A 52 23.16 13.94 -14.55
N ALA A 53 22.40 14.16 -15.62
CA ALA A 53 20.96 14.42 -15.54
C ALA A 53 20.14 13.19 -15.09
N GLY A 54 20.62 11.96 -15.31
CA GLY A 54 19.93 10.74 -14.90
C GLY A 54 19.91 10.51 -13.38
N THR A 55 20.98 10.85 -12.66
CA THR A 55 21.12 10.46 -11.24
C THR A 55 20.28 11.32 -10.27
N PHE A 56 20.07 12.61 -10.58
CA PHE A 56 19.31 13.50 -9.71
C PHE A 56 17.80 13.25 -9.77
N ASN A 57 17.28 12.82 -10.92
CA ASN A 57 15.88 12.46 -11.07
C ASN A 57 15.56 11.11 -10.42
N ASP A 58 16.52 10.17 -10.44
CA ASP A 58 16.38 8.86 -9.79
C ASP A 58 16.23 8.96 -8.27
N GLU A 59 17.06 9.79 -7.61
CA GLU A 59 16.98 9.96 -6.15
C GLU A 59 15.67 10.61 -5.69
N ALA A 60 15.07 11.47 -6.52
CA ALA A 60 13.80 12.12 -6.21
C ALA A 60 12.65 11.10 -6.14
N GLY A 61 12.56 10.17 -7.09
CA GLY A 61 11.55 9.10 -7.09
C GLY A 61 11.72 8.13 -5.92
N TRP A 62 12.95 7.71 -5.62
CA TRP A 62 13.24 6.87 -4.45
C TRP A 62 12.93 7.59 -3.12
N ARG A 63 13.22 8.89 -3.02
CA ARG A 63 12.85 9.69 -1.85
C ARG A 63 11.34 9.85 -1.73
N ALA A 64 10.61 10.04 -2.83
CA ALA A 64 9.16 10.06 -2.81
C ALA A 64 8.60 8.74 -2.26
N THR A 65 9.14 7.60 -2.71
CA THR A 65 8.81 6.26 -2.17
C THR A 65 8.95 6.17 -0.67
N LEU A 66 10.10 6.61 -0.13
CA LEU A 66 10.35 6.61 1.30
C LEU A 66 9.37 7.52 2.06
N ARG A 67 9.01 8.68 1.48
CA ARG A 67 8.08 9.62 2.12
C ARG A 67 6.65 9.06 2.20
N ILE A 68 6.18 8.40 1.15
CA ILE A 68 4.84 7.77 1.07
C ILE A 68 4.66 6.72 2.15
N SER A 69 5.71 5.93 2.38
CA SER A 69 5.74 4.91 3.42
C SER A 69 6.08 5.45 4.81
N GLU A 70 6.21 6.77 4.99
CA GLU A 70 6.66 7.42 6.25
C GLU A 70 8.03 6.93 6.74
N LEU A 71 8.87 6.47 5.82
CA LEU A 71 10.18 5.89 6.09
C LEU A 71 11.34 6.88 5.92
N GLU A 72 11.11 8.04 5.32
CA GLU A 72 12.17 9.02 5.06
C GLU A 72 12.97 9.43 6.32
N PRO A 73 12.35 9.74 7.47
CA PRO A 73 13.12 10.08 8.69
C PRO A 73 13.96 8.91 9.20
N ALA A 74 13.48 7.67 9.08
CA ALA A 74 14.20 6.47 9.50
C ALA A 74 15.37 6.17 8.56
N PHE A 75 15.13 6.28 7.26
CA PHE A 75 16.15 6.12 6.23
C PHE A 75 17.28 7.14 6.40
N ASN A 76 16.97 8.42 6.56
CA ASN A 76 17.96 9.50 6.66
C ASN A 76 18.88 9.37 7.90
N ARG A 77 18.45 8.66 8.95
CA ARG A 77 19.30 8.37 10.12
C ARG A 77 20.40 7.37 9.81
N LYS A 78 20.18 6.46 8.85
CA LYS A 78 21.10 5.35 8.51
C LYS A 78 21.86 5.58 7.21
N HIS A 79 21.22 6.27 6.27
CA HIS A 79 21.74 6.51 4.92
C HIS A 79 21.72 8.01 4.61
N GLY A 80 22.77 8.51 3.93
CA GLY A 80 22.83 9.91 3.52
C GLY A 80 22.10 10.22 2.21
N ARG A 81 22.27 9.37 1.19
CA ARG A 81 21.69 9.56 -0.16
C ARG A 81 20.64 8.51 -0.47
N ALA A 82 19.54 8.93 -1.09
CA ALA A 82 18.43 8.07 -1.51
C ALA A 82 18.73 7.39 -2.86
N THR A 83 19.90 6.75 -2.97
CA THR A 83 20.25 5.98 -4.16
C THR A 83 19.40 4.72 -4.26
N ARG A 84 19.20 4.21 -5.48
CA ARG A 84 18.50 2.93 -5.71
C ARG A 84 19.00 1.82 -4.78
N ALA A 85 20.31 1.62 -4.69
CA ALA A 85 20.90 0.57 -3.87
C ALA A 85 20.57 0.75 -2.37
N ASN A 86 20.72 1.97 -1.84
CA ASN A 86 20.43 2.25 -0.43
C ASN A 86 18.95 2.08 -0.12
N VAL A 87 18.06 2.61 -0.97
CA VAL A 87 16.61 2.50 -0.74
C VAL A 87 16.17 1.05 -0.81
N LEU A 88 16.60 0.30 -1.84
CA LEU A 88 16.30 -1.12 -1.98
C LEU A 88 16.80 -1.94 -0.79
N ASP A 89 18.02 -1.71 -0.32
CA ASP A 89 18.53 -2.41 0.86
C ASP A 89 17.68 -2.10 2.11
N PHE A 90 17.38 -0.83 2.34
CA PHE A 90 16.60 -0.36 3.50
C PHE A 90 15.16 -0.88 3.53
N VAL A 91 14.47 -0.90 2.40
CA VAL A 91 13.05 -1.29 2.32
C VAL A 91 12.83 -2.77 2.08
N VAL A 92 13.85 -3.51 1.62
CA VAL A 92 13.73 -4.95 1.34
C VAL A 92 14.42 -5.80 2.41
N ARG A 93 15.68 -5.50 2.75
CA ARG A 93 16.55 -6.38 3.57
C ARG A 93 16.70 -5.93 5.01
N ASP A 94 16.67 -4.63 5.26
CA ASP A 94 17.07 -4.06 6.55
C ASP A 94 16.19 -4.55 7.71
N ARG A 95 16.83 -5.16 8.71
CA ARG A 95 16.19 -5.69 9.92
C ARG A 95 15.91 -4.63 10.98
N ASP A 96 16.54 -3.45 10.86
CA ASP A 96 16.29 -2.31 11.75
C ASP A 96 15.07 -1.50 11.29
N ASN A 97 14.54 -1.78 10.10
CA ASN A 97 13.32 -1.19 9.57
C ASN A 97 12.15 -2.19 9.72
N PRO A 98 11.24 -2.01 10.71
CA PRO A 98 10.10 -2.90 10.90
C PRO A 98 9.14 -2.99 9.70
N SER A 99 9.17 -1.99 8.83
CA SER A 99 8.37 -1.94 7.61
C SER A 99 9.06 -2.54 6.38
N SER A 100 10.30 -3.06 6.52
CA SER A 100 10.96 -3.74 5.41
C SER A 100 10.21 -5.00 5.01
N ILE A 101 10.34 -5.43 3.75
CA ILE A 101 9.74 -6.68 3.28
C ILE A 101 10.20 -7.86 4.13
N ALA A 102 11.49 -7.92 4.49
CA ALA A 102 12.04 -8.94 5.37
C ALA A 102 11.33 -8.99 6.72
N CYS A 103 11.23 -7.85 7.43
CA CYS A 103 10.59 -7.76 8.73
C CYS A 103 9.09 -8.05 8.67
N CYS A 104 8.40 -7.60 7.62
CA CYS A 104 6.98 -7.88 7.43
C CYS A 104 6.73 -9.38 7.21
N LEU A 105 7.51 -10.05 6.35
CA LEU A 105 7.35 -11.49 6.12
C LEU A 105 7.69 -12.32 7.37
N GLU A 106 8.72 -11.91 8.12
CA GLU A 106 9.06 -12.52 9.41
C GLU A 106 7.92 -12.36 10.42
N ALA A 107 7.42 -11.13 10.61
CA ALA A 107 6.35 -10.83 11.53
C ALA A 107 5.05 -11.57 11.15
N ALA A 108 4.72 -11.66 9.86
CA ALA A 108 3.58 -12.45 9.40
C ALA A 108 3.73 -13.93 9.81
N ARG A 109 4.93 -14.49 9.62
CA ARG A 109 5.23 -15.89 9.96
C ARG A 109 5.24 -16.17 11.45
N GLU A 110 5.76 -15.26 12.27
CA GLU A 110 5.73 -15.40 13.73
C GLU A 110 4.31 -15.28 14.30
N ASN A 111 3.50 -14.36 13.77
CA ASN A 111 2.08 -14.29 14.11
C ASN A 111 1.36 -15.59 13.73
N ALA A 112 1.57 -16.09 12.51
CA ALA A 112 1.01 -17.36 12.07
C ALA A 112 1.42 -18.54 12.97
N ARG A 113 2.68 -18.54 13.45
CA ARG A 113 3.21 -19.58 14.33
C ARG A 113 2.51 -19.56 15.70
N ALA A 114 2.27 -18.37 16.24
CA ALA A 114 1.61 -18.18 17.53
C ALA A 114 0.17 -18.70 17.54
N VAL A 115 -0.52 -18.68 16.39
CA VAL A 115 -1.90 -19.15 16.24
C VAL A 115 -2.02 -20.37 15.32
N ARG A 116 -0.96 -21.19 15.22
CA ARG A 116 -0.95 -22.37 14.33
C ARG A 116 -2.15 -23.29 14.53
N GLY A 117 -2.63 -23.46 15.76
CA GLY A 117 -3.80 -24.29 16.06
C GLY A 117 -5.12 -23.75 15.52
N THR A 118 -5.17 -22.49 15.10
CA THR A 118 -6.33 -21.81 14.50
C THR A 118 -6.25 -21.76 12.98
N LEU A 119 -5.05 -21.88 12.40
CA LEU A 119 -4.85 -21.87 10.96
C LEU A 119 -5.05 -23.27 10.36
N THR A 120 -5.41 -23.30 9.08
CA THR A 120 -5.28 -24.52 8.29
C THR A 120 -3.81 -24.86 8.05
N THR A 121 -3.52 -26.15 7.83
CA THR A 121 -2.17 -26.62 7.48
C THR A 121 -1.66 -25.91 6.24
N GLU A 122 -2.52 -25.76 5.23
CA GLU A 122 -2.24 -25.12 3.95
C GLU A 122 -1.84 -23.65 4.12
N LEU A 123 -2.56 -22.90 4.95
CA LEU A 123 -2.23 -21.49 5.19
C LEU A 123 -0.93 -21.35 5.97
N TRP A 124 -0.74 -22.15 7.01
CA TRP A 124 0.51 -22.18 7.77
C TRP A 124 1.71 -22.51 6.86
N GLU A 125 1.62 -23.57 6.06
CA GLU A 125 2.69 -23.98 5.15
C GLU A 125 2.98 -22.92 4.10
N THR A 126 1.95 -22.24 3.59
CA THR A 126 2.10 -21.12 2.65
C THR A 126 2.88 -19.96 3.27
N VAL A 127 2.51 -19.52 4.47
CA VAL A 127 3.23 -18.41 5.15
C VAL A 127 4.64 -18.83 5.52
N ASN A 128 4.81 -20.04 6.07
CA ASN A 128 6.11 -20.54 6.51
C ASN A 128 7.08 -20.77 5.33
N SER A 129 6.62 -21.36 4.22
CA SER A 129 7.45 -21.51 3.01
C SER A 129 7.82 -20.16 2.40
N THR A 130 6.91 -19.18 2.38
CA THR A 130 7.23 -17.81 1.94
C THR A 130 8.43 -17.26 2.70
N TRP A 131 8.42 -17.40 4.03
CA TRP A 131 9.55 -16.94 4.85
C TRP A 131 10.84 -17.72 4.58
N LEU A 132 10.77 -19.05 4.49
CA LEU A 132 11.95 -19.89 4.29
C LEU A 132 12.61 -19.69 2.92
N ASP A 133 11.81 -19.40 1.89
CA ASP A 133 12.31 -19.17 0.53
C ASP A 133 12.83 -17.74 0.33
N PHE A 134 12.32 -16.75 1.08
CA PHE A 134 12.68 -15.33 0.90
C PHE A 134 14.19 -15.05 0.90
N PRO A 135 15.02 -15.61 1.81
CA PRO A 135 16.47 -15.41 1.77
C PRO A 135 17.12 -15.79 0.43
N ARG A 136 16.61 -16.84 -0.24
CA ARG A 136 17.10 -17.28 -1.55
C ARG A 136 16.72 -16.31 -2.66
N MET A 137 15.58 -15.63 -2.50
CA MET A 137 15.09 -14.64 -3.45
C MET A 137 15.87 -13.32 -3.35
N LEU A 138 16.57 -13.05 -2.26
CA LEU A 138 17.36 -11.83 -2.09
C LEU A 138 18.50 -11.70 -3.10
N ASP A 139 18.99 -12.80 -3.67
CA ASP A 139 19.97 -12.79 -4.76
C ASP A 139 19.43 -12.06 -6.01
N LEU A 140 18.11 -12.01 -6.18
CA LEU A 140 17.47 -11.27 -7.26
C LEU A 140 17.47 -9.76 -7.03
N LEU A 141 17.61 -9.28 -5.79
CA LEU A 141 17.51 -7.84 -5.51
C LEU A 141 18.54 -7.02 -6.30
N GLU A 142 19.73 -7.57 -6.51
CA GLU A 142 20.80 -6.95 -7.28
C GLU A 142 20.74 -7.28 -8.77
N ARG A 143 20.23 -8.46 -9.14
CA ARG A 143 20.19 -8.95 -10.53
C ARG A 143 18.94 -8.51 -11.28
N ASP A 144 17.79 -8.77 -10.70
CA ASP A 144 16.45 -8.47 -11.24
C ASP A 144 15.46 -8.23 -10.07
N PRO A 145 15.46 -7.01 -9.49
CA PRO A 145 14.57 -6.70 -8.37
C PRO A 145 13.09 -6.75 -8.75
N ALA A 146 12.73 -6.54 -10.03
CA ALA A 146 11.35 -6.65 -10.48
C ALA A 146 10.84 -8.09 -10.32
N GLN A 147 11.68 -9.09 -10.63
CA GLN A 147 11.34 -10.50 -10.40
C GLN A 147 11.15 -10.83 -8.90
N LEU A 148 11.97 -10.26 -8.01
CA LEU A 148 11.75 -10.39 -6.56
C LEU A 148 10.41 -9.80 -6.13
N PHE A 149 10.07 -8.59 -6.62
CA PHE A 149 8.81 -7.94 -6.28
C PHE A 149 7.61 -8.70 -6.82
N GLU A 150 7.69 -9.25 -8.03
CA GLU A 150 6.68 -10.14 -8.57
C GLU A 150 6.51 -11.38 -7.70
N TRP A 151 7.61 -12.00 -7.27
CA TRP A 151 7.55 -13.13 -6.35
C TRP A 151 6.83 -12.77 -5.04
N VAL A 152 7.14 -11.62 -4.41
CA VAL A 152 6.46 -11.16 -3.18
C VAL A 152 4.96 -10.98 -3.43
N LYS A 153 4.57 -10.36 -4.55
CA LYS A 153 3.16 -10.18 -4.94
C LYS A 153 2.44 -11.53 -5.09
N VAL A 154 3.06 -12.48 -5.80
CA VAL A 154 2.52 -13.85 -5.99
C VAL A 154 2.36 -14.57 -4.65
N ARG A 155 3.32 -14.47 -3.74
CA ARG A 155 3.23 -15.11 -2.40
C ARG A 155 2.09 -14.54 -1.57
N SER A 156 1.86 -13.23 -1.61
CA SER A 156 0.70 -12.60 -0.96
C SER A 156 -0.63 -13.08 -1.57
N HIS A 157 -0.72 -13.14 -2.91
CA HIS A 157 -1.90 -13.67 -3.60
C HIS A 157 -2.18 -15.13 -3.25
N LEU A 158 -1.15 -15.97 -3.20
CA LEU A 158 -1.26 -17.36 -2.76
C LEU A 158 -1.77 -17.45 -1.32
N SER A 159 -1.17 -16.68 -0.39
CA SER A 159 -1.62 -16.65 1.01
C SER A 159 -3.09 -16.24 1.13
N ARG A 160 -3.52 -15.22 0.38
CA ARG A 160 -4.92 -14.78 0.37
C ARG A 160 -5.86 -15.83 -0.23
N GLY A 161 -5.46 -16.47 -1.34
CA GLY A 161 -6.24 -17.52 -2.00
C GLY A 161 -6.41 -18.75 -1.11
N VAL A 162 -5.33 -19.21 -0.46
CA VAL A 162 -5.35 -20.32 0.50
C VAL A 162 -6.20 -19.96 1.72
N SER A 163 -6.05 -18.75 2.26
CA SER A 163 -6.90 -18.27 3.37
C SER A 163 -8.38 -18.34 3.00
N PHE A 164 -8.75 -17.83 1.83
CA PHE A 164 -10.14 -17.80 1.38
C PHE A 164 -10.69 -19.20 1.05
N GLY A 165 -9.87 -20.09 0.49
CA GLY A 165 -10.29 -21.41 0.05
C GLY A 165 -10.32 -22.48 1.15
N THR A 166 -9.64 -22.26 2.28
CA THR A 166 -9.43 -23.32 3.29
C THR A 166 -9.90 -22.95 4.70
N LEU A 167 -9.86 -21.68 5.10
CA LEU A 167 -10.30 -21.29 6.44
C LEU A 167 -11.82 -21.49 6.58
N PHE A 168 -12.22 -22.03 7.73
CA PHE A 168 -13.61 -22.00 8.15
C PHE A 168 -14.03 -20.53 8.38
N GLN A 169 -15.26 -20.16 7.98
CA GLN A 169 -15.74 -18.78 8.07
C GLN A 169 -16.21 -18.44 9.49
N ASP A 170 -15.28 -18.45 10.43
CA ASP A 170 -15.46 -18.04 11.82
C ASP A 170 -14.66 -16.75 12.14
N ASP A 171 -14.60 -16.39 13.43
CA ASP A 171 -13.84 -15.25 13.94
C ASP A 171 -12.44 -15.16 13.31
N ALA A 172 -11.73 -16.29 13.13
CA ALA A 172 -10.37 -16.28 12.61
C ALA A 172 -10.31 -15.77 11.17
N PHE A 173 -11.25 -16.21 10.34
CA PHE A 173 -11.40 -15.74 8.97
C PHE A 173 -11.71 -14.24 8.92
N TYR A 174 -12.67 -13.77 9.74
CA TYR A 174 -13.09 -12.37 9.73
C TYR A 174 -12.01 -11.43 10.30
N PHE A 175 -11.27 -11.81 11.35
CA PHE A 175 -10.14 -11.02 11.85
C PHE A 175 -8.98 -10.92 10.85
N THR A 176 -8.67 -12.01 10.15
CA THR A 176 -7.67 -12.03 9.07
C THR A 176 -8.08 -11.04 7.97
N ARG A 177 -9.34 -11.08 7.53
CA ARG A 177 -9.86 -10.16 6.50
C ARG A 177 -9.91 -8.71 6.97
N LEU A 178 -10.24 -8.47 8.23
CA LEU A 178 -10.30 -7.13 8.82
C LEU A 178 -8.93 -6.43 8.74
N GLY A 179 -7.85 -7.14 9.11
CA GLY A 179 -6.49 -6.63 8.99
C GLY A 179 -6.10 -6.33 7.53
N LEU A 180 -6.37 -7.28 6.63
CA LEU A 180 -6.10 -7.13 5.20
C LEU A 180 -6.79 -5.91 4.57
N PHE A 181 -8.07 -5.69 4.86
CA PHE A 181 -8.80 -4.57 4.27
C PHE A 181 -8.34 -3.22 4.85
N LEU A 182 -8.03 -3.17 6.14
CA LEU A 182 -7.54 -1.95 6.77
C LEU A 182 -6.17 -1.53 6.23
N GLU A 183 -5.23 -2.47 6.08
CA GLU A 183 -3.91 -2.21 5.49
C GLU A 183 -4.01 -1.79 4.02
N ARG A 184 -4.96 -2.38 3.28
CA ARG A 184 -5.21 -1.99 1.88
C ARG A 184 -5.76 -0.58 1.76
N ALA A 185 -6.70 -0.19 2.62
CA ALA A 185 -7.27 1.16 2.64
C ALA A 185 -6.18 2.20 2.89
N ASP A 186 -5.34 1.98 3.91
CA ASP A 186 -4.20 2.84 4.24
C ASP A 186 -3.24 2.97 3.04
N ASN A 187 -2.81 1.85 2.47
CA ASN A 187 -1.85 1.88 1.37
C ASN A 187 -2.40 2.52 0.09
N THR A 188 -3.65 2.27 -0.29
CA THR A 188 -4.24 2.91 -1.48
C THR A 188 -4.29 4.43 -1.31
N ALA A 189 -4.61 4.93 -0.10
CA ALA A 189 -4.62 6.36 0.16
C ALA A 189 -3.20 6.96 0.04
N ARG A 190 -2.18 6.28 0.58
CA ARG A 190 -0.77 6.67 0.44
C ARG A 190 -0.31 6.73 -1.02
N ILE A 191 -0.69 5.74 -1.83
CA ILE A 191 -0.36 5.69 -3.27
C ILE A 191 -1.06 6.80 -4.08
N LEU A 192 -2.23 7.27 -3.63
CA LEU A 192 -2.89 8.41 -4.27
C LEU A 192 -2.22 9.76 -3.91
N ASP A 193 -1.64 9.87 -2.72
CA ASP A 193 -1.13 11.13 -2.18
C ASP A 193 0.26 11.54 -2.71
N VAL A 194 0.99 10.61 -3.33
CA VAL A 194 2.37 10.77 -3.83
C VAL A 194 2.59 12.03 -4.65
N ARG A 195 1.69 12.32 -5.60
CA ARG A 195 1.89 13.37 -6.61
C ARG A 195 1.69 14.78 -6.07
N PHE A 196 0.94 14.99 -4.99
CA PHE A 196 0.78 16.33 -4.41
C PHE A 196 2.11 16.91 -3.95
N HIS A 197 2.98 16.08 -3.40
CA HIS A 197 4.31 16.51 -2.99
C HIS A 197 5.29 16.78 -4.14
N GLU A 198 5.02 16.25 -5.34
CA GLU A 198 5.79 16.57 -6.55
C GLU A 198 5.22 17.83 -7.23
N ALA A 199 3.89 17.97 -7.27
CA ALA A 199 3.19 19.11 -7.86
C ALA A 199 3.47 20.45 -7.13
N VAL A 200 3.65 20.44 -5.81
CA VAL A 200 4.06 21.63 -5.02
C VAL A 200 5.45 22.15 -5.45
N ARG A 201 6.27 21.34 -6.16
CA ARG A 201 7.54 21.81 -6.72
C ARG A 201 7.39 22.45 -8.11
N THR A 202 6.27 22.26 -8.79
CA THR A 202 6.00 22.68 -10.18
C THR A 202 4.98 23.80 -10.33
N ASP A 203 4.64 24.55 -9.26
CA ASP A 203 3.87 25.81 -9.26
C ASP A 203 4.44 26.94 -10.17
N ARG A 204 5.42 26.64 -11.03
CA ARG A 204 5.97 27.51 -12.06
C ARG A 204 5.42 27.27 -13.47
N ALA A 205 4.60 26.25 -13.71
CA ALA A 205 3.98 26.00 -15.01
C ALA A 205 2.46 26.22 -14.93
N GLY A 206 1.92 27.02 -15.86
CA GLY A 206 0.53 27.49 -15.85
C GLY A 206 -0.54 26.39 -15.98
N PRO A 207 -1.82 26.76 -15.87
CA PRO A 207 -2.95 25.85 -15.65
C PRO A 207 -3.33 24.91 -16.83
N ASP A 208 -2.63 24.96 -17.97
CA ASP A 208 -2.97 24.23 -19.21
C ASP A 208 -1.93 23.18 -19.67
N ALA A 209 -0.89 22.92 -18.88
CA ALA A 209 0.10 21.90 -19.23
C ALA A 209 -0.30 20.52 -18.69
N SER A 210 -1.15 19.79 -19.42
CA SER A 210 -1.25 18.34 -19.25
C SER A 210 0.08 17.71 -19.67
N HIS A 211 1.02 17.61 -18.73
CA HIS A 211 2.34 17.05 -19.03
C HIS A 211 2.19 15.58 -19.46
N PRO A 212 2.85 15.13 -20.54
CA PRO A 212 2.88 13.71 -20.94
C PRO A 212 3.28 12.77 -19.80
N THR A 213 4.08 13.29 -18.85
CA THR A 213 4.49 12.65 -17.60
C THR A 213 3.31 12.22 -16.71
N ASP A 214 2.17 12.90 -16.79
CA ASP A 214 0.96 12.59 -16.02
C ASP A 214 0.35 11.25 -16.40
N PHE A 215 0.28 10.98 -17.71
CA PHE A 215 -0.27 9.74 -18.22
C PHE A 215 0.55 8.55 -17.72
N TYR A 216 1.88 8.65 -17.79
CA TYR A 216 2.78 7.60 -17.36
C TYR A 216 2.70 7.37 -15.85
N TYR A 217 2.72 8.44 -15.06
CA TYR A 217 2.58 8.36 -13.61
C TYR A 217 1.26 7.66 -13.21
N TRP A 218 0.12 8.13 -13.73
CA TRP A 218 -1.18 7.55 -13.40
C TRP A 218 -1.34 6.12 -13.94
N SER A 219 -0.73 5.80 -15.07
CA SER A 219 -0.62 4.43 -15.57
C SER A 219 0.16 3.55 -14.59
N ALA A 220 1.26 4.05 -14.03
CA ALA A 220 2.08 3.31 -13.08
C ALA A 220 1.35 3.12 -11.74
N VAL A 221 0.66 4.15 -11.23
CA VAL A 221 -0.25 4.06 -10.07
C VAL A 221 -1.29 2.96 -10.30
N LEU A 222 -1.98 2.99 -11.44
CA LEU A 222 -2.98 1.97 -11.78
C LEU A 222 -2.36 0.57 -11.86
N ARG A 223 -1.16 0.40 -12.43
CA ARG A 223 -0.45 -0.89 -12.45
C ARG A 223 -0.10 -1.37 -11.04
N SER A 224 0.33 -0.47 -10.17
CA SER A 224 0.69 -0.76 -8.77
C SER A 224 -0.47 -1.40 -8.01
N VAL A 225 -1.69 -0.91 -8.22
CA VAL A 225 -2.90 -1.41 -7.56
C VAL A 225 -3.66 -2.44 -8.41
N SER A 226 -3.05 -2.94 -9.49
CA SER A 226 -3.68 -3.85 -10.48
C SER A 226 -5.00 -3.31 -11.05
N GLY A 227 -5.15 -1.99 -11.12
CA GLY A 227 -6.33 -1.27 -11.60
C GLY A 227 -6.30 -0.88 -13.08
N PHE A 228 -5.19 -1.10 -13.80
CA PHE A 228 -5.05 -0.65 -15.20
C PHE A 228 -6.14 -1.22 -16.13
N GLU A 229 -6.35 -2.54 -16.10
CA GLU A 229 -7.40 -3.19 -16.90
C GLU A 229 -8.81 -2.81 -16.42
N ILE A 230 -8.99 -2.58 -15.11
CA ILE A 230 -10.26 -2.13 -14.53
C ILE A 230 -10.58 -0.72 -15.03
N TYR A 231 -9.60 0.18 -15.06
CA TYR A 231 -9.75 1.53 -15.59
C TYR A 231 -10.23 1.50 -17.05
N ARG A 232 -9.57 0.70 -17.90
CA ARG A 232 -9.96 0.54 -19.31
C ARG A 232 -11.37 -0.02 -19.46
N LYS A 233 -11.79 -0.93 -18.58
CA LYS A 233 -13.14 -1.50 -18.56
C LYS A 233 -14.20 -0.47 -18.18
N VAL A 234 -13.93 0.38 -17.19
CA VAL A 234 -14.86 1.36 -16.63
C VAL A 234 -14.98 2.60 -17.51
N TYR A 235 -13.87 3.22 -17.90
CA TYR A 235 -13.88 4.51 -18.61
C TYR A 235 -13.71 4.41 -20.12
N ARG A 236 -13.02 3.37 -20.62
CA ARG A 236 -12.77 3.13 -22.06
C ARG A 236 -12.15 4.32 -22.80
N ASP A 237 -11.36 5.12 -22.10
CA ASP A 237 -10.86 6.42 -22.59
C ASP A 237 -9.47 6.69 -22.00
N VAL A 238 -8.85 7.82 -22.36
CA VAL A 238 -7.53 8.26 -21.89
C VAL A 238 -7.50 8.32 -20.37
N ILE A 239 -6.33 8.00 -19.81
CA ILE A 239 -6.06 8.08 -18.37
C ILE A 239 -6.01 9.55 -17.96
N THR A 240 -6.92 9.96 -17.08
CA THR A 240 -6.92 11.30 -16.49
C THR A 240 -6.78 11.21 -14.96
N PRO A 241 -6.14 12.19 -14.30
CA PRO A 241 -5.99 12.21 -12.85
C PRO A 241 -7.33 12.05 -12.12
N GLU A 242 -8.35 12.81 -12.53
CA GLU A 242 -9.68 12.84 -11.92
C GLU A 242 -10.35 11.45 -11.94
N ARG A 243 -10.29 10.75 -13.08
CA ARG A 243 -10.86 9.40 -13.21
C ARG A 243 -10.10 8.35 -12.41
N VAL A 244 -8.78 8.50 -12.26
CA VAL A 244 -8.01 7.58 -11.41
C VAL A 244 -8.35 7.79 -9.93
N VAL A 245 -8.47 9.04 -9.50
CA VAL A 245 -8.92 9.38 -8.14
C VAL A 245 -10.31 8.83 -7.89
N GLU A 246 -11.27 9.07 -8.78
CA GLU A 246 -12.63 8.54 -8.68
C GLU A 246 -12.63 7.00 -8.59
N LEU A 247 -11.87 6.32 -9.46
CA LEU A 247 -11.76 4.86 -9.45
C LEU A 247 -11.20 4.30 -8.14
N LEU A 248 -10.13 4.90 -7.63
CA LEU A 248 -9.39 4.40 -6.48
C LEU A 248 -9.97 4.87 -5.15
N MET A 249 -10.78 5.92 -5.12
CA MET A 249 -11.47 6.36 -3.90
C MET A 249 -12.91 5.85 -3.82
N LEU A 250 -13.68 6.00 -4.91
CA LEU A 250 -15.15 5.97 -4.86
C LEU A 250 -15.76 4.72 -5.51
N ASN A 251 -15.01 3.99 -6.35
CA ASN A 251 -15.59 2.83 -7.05
C ASN A 251 -15.61 1.57 -6.18
N ALA A 252 -16.79 1.16 -5.70
CA ALA A 252 -16.95 -0.03 -4.85
C ALA A 252 -16.60 -1.37 -5.54
N HIS A 253 -16.53 -1.41 -6.87
CA HIS A 253 -16.18 -2.62 -7.64
C HIS A 253 -14.68 -2.73 -7.92
N MET A 254 -13.88 -1.69 -7.63
CA MET A 254 -12.43 -1.73 -7.67
C MET A 254 -11.90 -2.34 -6.36
N PRO A 255 -11.32 -3.56 -6.35
CA PRO A 255 -11.03 -4.28 -5.10
C PRO A 255 -10.05 -3.59 -4.14
N ARG A 256 -9.23 -2.68 -4.64
CA ARG A 256 -8.30 -1.87 -3.83
C ARG A 256 -8.76 -0.43 -3.62
N SER A 257 -9.96 -0.05 -4.06
CA SER A 257 -10.43 1.30 -3.77
C SER A 257 -10.63 1.52 -2.27
N LEU A 258 -10.59 2.78 -1.84
CA LEU A 258 -10.85 3.15 -0.45
C LEU A 258 -12.25 2.70 -0.02
N LEU A 259 -13.27 2.95 -0.87
CA LEU A 259 -14.63 2.54 -0.58
C LEU A 259 -14.78 1.01 -0.50
N ALA A 260 -14.19 0.25 -1.42
CA ALA A 260 -14.27 -1.22 -1.39
C ALA A 260 -13.57 -1.78 -0.15
N SER A 261 -12.42 -1.21 0.21
CA SER A 261 -11.65 -1.63 1.39
C SER A 261 -12.40 -1.34 2.68
N LEU A 262 -12.98 -0.15 2.83
CA LEU A 262 -13.82 0.17 4.00
C LEU A 262 -15.13 -0.60 4.03
N SER A 263 -15.72 -0.91 2.88
CA SER A 263 -16.89 -1.80 2.83
C SER A 263 -16.53 -3.18 3.37
N GLY A 264 -15.37 -3.72 2.98
CA GLY A 264 -14.84 -4.93 3.57
C GLY A 264 -14.63 -4.81 5.08
N VAL A 265 -14.08 -3.70 5.60
CA VAL A 265 -13.96 -3.48 7.05
C VAL A 265 -15.32 -3.53 7.75
N CYS A 266 -16.32 -2.79 7.25
CA CYS A 266 -17.66 -2.76 7.82
C CYS A 266 -18.35 -4.14 7.81
N GLU A 267 -18.24 -4.89 6.69
CA GLU A 267 -18.82 -6.24 6.56
C GLU A 267 -18.20 -7.20 7.58
N ASN A 268 -16.88 -7.19 7.75
CA ASN A 268 -16.21 -8.08 8.72
C ASN A 268 -16.51 -7.66 10.18
N LEU A 269 -16.60 -6.36 10.46
CA LEU A 269 -16.99 -5.86 11.78
C LEU A 269 -18.42 -6.26 12.16
N ALA A 270 -19.36 -6.20 11.21
CA ALA A 270 -20.74 -6.60 11.46
C ALA A 270 -20.84 -8.10 11.85
N THR A 271 -20.02 -8.95 11.25
CA THR A 271 -19.96 -10.38 11.63
C THR A 271 -19.29 -10.60 12.99
N LEU A 272 -18.27 -9.80 13.33
CA LEU A 272 -17.55 -9.87 14.60
C LEU A 272 -18.25 -9.10 15.74
N SER A 273 -19.43 -8.53 15.47
CA SER A 273 -20.14 -7.64 16.38
C SER A 273 -20.46 -8.30 17.72
N ASN A 274 -20.29 -7.55 18.80
CA ASN A 274 -20.60 -7.94 20.17
C ASN A 274 -21.03 -6.70 21.00
N ALA A 275 -21.31 -6.89 22.29
CA ALA A 275 -21.81 -5.83 23.16
C ALA A 275 -20.88 -4.59 23.28
N GLN A 276 -19.59 -4.73 22.97
CA GLN A 276 -18.58 -3.67 23.11
C GLN A 276 -18.19 -3.03 21.77
N SER A 277 -18.66 -3.56 20.63
CA SER A 277 -18.23 -3.11 19.30
C SER A 277 -19.05 -1.98 18.69
N GLY A 278 -20.16 -1.57 19.31
CA GLY A 278 -21.05 -0.55 18.75
C GLY A 278 -20.36 0.78 18.42
N ASP A 279 -19.34 1.16 19.19
CA ASP A 279 -18.55 2.39 18.95
C ASP A 279 -17.63 2.29 17.73
N VAL A 280 -16.95 1.14 17.54
CA VAL A 280 -16.06 0.91 16.40
C VAL A 280 -16.85 0.70 15.11
N GLU A 281 -17.97 -0.02 15.17
CA GLU A 281 -18.90 -0.22 14.06
C GLU A 281 -19.48 1.12 13.57
N ARG A 282 -19.95 1.96 14.50
CA ARG A 282 -20.47 3.30 14.17
C ARG A 282 -19.39 4.19 13.56
N TYR A 283 -18.16 4.12 14.06
CA TYR A 283 -17.05 4.90 13.50
C TYR A 283 -16.70 4.44 12.07
N ALA A 284 -16.57 3.13 11.85
CA ALA A 284 -16.30 2.56 10.53
C ALA A 284 -17.43 2.90 9.53
N GLY A 285 -18.69 2.74 9.94
CA GLY A 285 -19.86 3.07 9.12
C GLY A 285 -19.93 4.55 8.73
N LYS A 286 -19.59 5.48 9.63
CA LYS A 286 -19.49 6.91 9.31
C LYS A 286 -18.41 7.18 8.26
N LEU A 287 -17.21 6.64 8.46
CA LEU A 287 -16.10 6.82 7.53
C LEU A 287 -16.41 6.23 6.13
N GLN A 288 -17.05 5.05 6.08
CA GLN A 288 -17.50 4.44 4.83
C GLN A 288 -18.59 5.27 4.15
N ALA A 289 -19.58 5.75 4.92
CA ALA A 289 -20.69 6.56 4.39
C ALA A 289 -20.16 7.86 3.76
N GLU A 290 -19.18 8.50 4.38
CA GLU A 290 -18.58 9.70 3.81
C GLU A 290 -17.96 9.45 2.44
N LEU A 291 -17.20 8.36 2.25
CA LEU A 291 -16.71 8.00 0.92
C LEU A 291 -17.84 7.60 -0.04
N LYS A 292 -18.86 6.88 0.46
CA LYS A 292 -19.96 6.37 -0.37
C LYS A 292 -20.84 7.48 -0.94
N TYR A 293 -21.00 8.56 -0.19
CA TYR A 293 -21.89 9.67 -0.54
C TYR A 293 -21.14 10.95 -0.95
N THR A 294 -19.82 10.88 -1.08
CA THR A 294 -19.00 11.95 -1.67
C THR A 294 -18.96 11.78 -3.19
N ASP A 295 -18.90 12.89 -3.91
CA ASP A 295 -18.60 12.92 -5.35
C ASP A 295 -17.20 13.49 -5.64
N ILE A 296 -16.74 13.30 -6.87
CA ILE A 296 -15.41 13.75 -7.31
C ILE A 296 -15.26 15.28 -7.29
N GLN A 297 -16.34 16.03 -7.47
CA GLN A 297 -16.33 17.49 -7.46
C GLN A 297 -16.08 18.04 -6.05
N GLN A 298 -16.67 17.41 -5.03
CA GLN A 298 -16.41 17.74 -3.63
C GLN A 298 -14.95 17.45 -3.24
N ILE A 299 -14.36 16.36 -3.72
CA ILE A 299 -12.95 16.05 -3.51
C ILE A 299 -12.07 17.12 -4.18
N HIS A 300 -12.40 17.50 -5.41
CA HIS A 300 -11.66 18.53 -6.14
C HIS A 300 -11.73 19.89 -5.43
N GLN A 301 -12.89 20.28 -4.91
CA GLN A 301 -13.07 21.54 -4.17
C GLN A 301 -12.27 21.60 -2.87
N GLN A 302 -12.14 20.48 -2.16
CA GLN A 302 -11.35 20.40 -0.91
C GLN A 302 -9.85 20.24 -1.18
N GLY A 303 -9.51 19.68 -2.33
CA GLY A 303 -8.16 19.22 -2.66
C GLY A 303 -7.92 17.78 -2.21
N LEU A 304 -7.27 16.99 -3.07
CA LEU A 304 -7.05 15.56 -2.82
C LEU A 304 -6.14 15.30 -1.60
N HIS A 305 -5.03 16.02 -1.45
CA HIS A 305 -4.09 15.77 -0.35
C HIS A 305 -4.70 16.02 1.05
N PRO A 306 -5.40 17.14 1.32
CA PRO A 306 -6.12 17.32 2.58
C PRO A 306 -7.13 16.20 2.85
N VAL A 307 -7.87 15.76 1.82
CA VAL A 307 -8.84 14.66 1.93
C VAL A 307 -8.15 13.34 2.30
N LEU A 308 -7.05 13.00 1.63
CA LEU A 308 -6.29 11.77 1.89
C LEU A 308 -5.61 11.80 3.26
N THR A 309 -5.07 12.95 3.68
CA THR A 309 -4.46 13.13 5.01
C THR A 309 -5.50 12.89 6.11
N ALA A 310 -6.66 13.54 6.02
CA ALA A 310 -7.75 13.32 6.96
C ALA A 310 -8.25 11.88 6.94
N PHE A 311 -8.28 11.24 5.77
CA PHE A 311 -8.64 9.83 5.64
C PHE A 311 -7.65 8.92 6.36
N LEU A 312 -6.33 9.10 6.16
CA LEU A 312 -5.27 8.31 6.81
C LEU A 312 -5.32 8.43 8.33
N GLU A 313 -5.49 9.64 8.86
CA GLU A 313 -5.67 9.86 10.31
C GLU A 313 -6.87 9.07 10.84
N ARG A 314 -7.99 9.07 10.11
CA ARG A 314 -9.21 8.38 10.54
C ARG A 314 -9.12 6.88 10.42
N VAL A 315 -8.41 6.34 9.42
CA VAL A 315 -8.09 4.92 9.31
C VAL A 315 -7.16 4.48 10.45
N SER A 316 -6.19 5.30 10.84
CA SER A 316 -5.34 5.06 12.02
C SER A 316 -6.18 4.99 13.31
N VAL A 317 -7.08 5.96 13.52
CA VAL A 317 -8.03 5.93 14.66
C VAL A 317 -8.91 4.69 14.64
N LEU A 318 -9.41 4.28 13.46
CA LEU A 318 -10.20 3.06 13.31
C LEU A 318 -9.39 1.82 13.70
N GLY A 319 -8.15 1.70 13.25
CA GLY A 319 -7.24 0.61 13.63
C GLY A 319 -7.01 0.54 15.15
N ASN A 320 -6.83 1.69 15.80
CA ASN A 320 -6.68 1.77 17.25
C ASN A 320 -7.97 1.34 17.97
N LYS A 321 -9.15 1.75 17.48
CA LYS A 321 -10.44 1.32 18.02
C LYS A 321 -10.64 -0.18 17.89
N ILE A 322 -10.37 -0.76 16.71
CA ILE A 322 -10.41 -2.22 16.49
C ILE A 322 -9.50 -2.93 17.49
N SER A 323 -8.29 -2.41 17.69
CA SER A 323 -7.32 -3.00 18.62
C SER A 323 -7.82 -2.99 20.06
N GLN A 324 -8.33 -1.86 20.52
CA GLN A 324 -8.88 -1.71 21.87
C GLN A 324 -10.11 -2.57 22.12
N THR A 325 -11.00 -2.71 21.12
CA THR A 325 -12.24 -3.47 21.25
C THR A 325 -12.01 -4.98 21.22
N PHE A 326 -11.08 -5.48 20.38
CA PHE A 326 -10.98 -6.91 20.11
C PHE A 326 -9.61 -7.54 20.44
N LEU A 327 -8.51 -6.78 20.34
CA LEU A 327 -7.15 -7.33 20.26
C LEU A 327 -6.32 -7.16 21.54
N ILE A 328 -6.72 -6.23 22.43
CA ILE A 328 -6.12 -6.08 23.75
C ILE A 328 -6.89 -6.93 24.76
N PRO A 329 -6.20 -7.76 25.58
CA PRO A 329 -6.86 -8.47 26.68
C PRO A 329 -7.51 -7.45 27.61
N LEU A 330 -8.83 -7.56 27.82
CA LEU A 330 -9.49 -6.85 28.92
C LEU A 330 -8.77 -7.28 30.20
N ALA A 331 -8.14 -6.34 30.90
CA ALA A 331 -7.58 -6.61 32.21
C ALA A 331 -8.73 -7.11 33.09
N ALA A 332 -8.61 -8.36 33.55
CA ALA A 332 -9.59 -9.02 34.42
C ALA A 332 -9.51 -8.49 35.86
#